data_AF-A0A2E3FCN4-F1
#
_entry.id   AF-A0A2E3FCN4-F1
#
_cell.length_a   1.000
_cell.length_b   1.000
_cell.length_c   1.000
_cell.angle_alpha   90.00
_cell.angle_beta   90.00
_cell.angle_gamma   90.00
#
_symmetry.space_group_name_H-M   'P 1'
#
loop_
_entity.id
_entity.type
_entity.pdbx_description
1 polymer ?
#
loop_
_entity_poly.entity_id
_entity_poly.type
_entity_poly.pdbx_seq_one_letter_code
_entity_poly.pdbx_strand_id
1 'polypeptide(L)'
;MFDHYSCGLSPAEAAAEAAEAERETAEFEAQRAAEREAYISSLPTKHHRHNLRRRVKKNFDEAMRRARNAEAVPPWLTDADKAAMLAIYQEADDLERLTGVPHEVDHIVQLVGKNKAGDQVISGLHVPWNLRAIPWKMNRMRGDWFYIAACERVDPNSDDEILAAF
;
A
#
# COMPACT_ATOMS: atom_id res chain seq x y z
N MET A 1 2.19 43.84 13.19
CA MET A 1 1.90 42.60 12.44
C MET A 1 3.26 42.01 12.16
N PHE A 2 3.67 40.99 12.93
CA PHE A 2 5.05 40.49 12.85
C PHE A 2 5.21 39.67 11.57
N ASP A 3 5.99 40.21 10.64
CA ASP A 3 6.31 39.63 9.34
C ASP A 3 7.49 38.64 9.44
N HIS A 4 7.65 38.01 10.61
CA HIS A 4 8.76 37.15 10.95
C HIS A 4 8.26 35.92 11.72
N TYR A 5 8.83 34.76 11.43
CA TYR A 5 8.60 33.54 12.19
C TYR A 5 9.11 33.68 13.64
N SER A 6 8.67 32.76 14.51
CA SER A 6 9.13 32.64 15.90
C SER A 6 10.66 32.63 16.07
N CYS A 7 11.40 32.24 15.03
CA CYS A 7 12.86 32.19 15.00
C CYS A 7 13.52 33.47 14.44
N GLY A 8 12.76 34.50 14.08
CA GLY A 8 13.27 35.76 13.52
C GLY A 8 13.48 35.75 11.99
N LEU A 9 13.33 34.60 11.33
CA LEU A 9 13.39 34.51 9.86
C LEU A 9 12.21 35.26 9.22
N SER A 10 12.47 35.96 8.13
CA SER A 10 11.42 36.45 7.24
C SER A 10 10.80 35.29 6.42
N PRO A 11 9.58 35.46 5.90
CA PRO A 11 8.97 34.56 4.92
C PRO A 11 9.88 34.21 3.73
N ALA A 12 10.64 35.20 3.24
CA ALA A 12 11.55 35.00 2.12
C ALA A 12 12.75 34.12 2.48
N GLU A 13 13.34 34.32 3.67
CA GLU A 13 14.47 33.50 4.14
C GLU A 13 14.03 32.06 4.43
N ALA A 14 12.85 31.86 5.04
CA ALA A 14 12.32 30.52 5.26
C ALA A 14 12.02 29.79 3.95
N ALA A 15 11.52 30.50 2.94
CA ALA A 15 11.29 29.94 1.61
C ALA A 15 12.62 29.59 0.89
N ALA A 16 13.66 30.41 1.06
CA ALA A 16 14.98 30.14 0.51
C ALA A 16 15.63 28.90 1.16
N GLU A 17 15.49 28.75 2.48
CA GLU A 17 15.94 27.57 3.23
C GLU A 17 15.19 26.31 2.77
N ALA A 18 13.86 26.38 2.65
CA ALA A 18 13.05 25.28 2.14
C ALA A 18 13.48 24.88 0.72
N ALA A 19 13.79 25.87 -0.13
CA ALA A 19 14.27 25.61 -1.49
C ALA A 19 15.67 24.97 -1.52
N GLU A 20 16.56 25.27 -0.57
CA GLU A 20 17.85 24.56 -0.42
C GLU A 20 17.62 23.13 0.06
N ALA A 21 16.78 22.93 1.08
CA ALA A 21 16.44 21.60 1.57
C ALA A 21 15.82 20.71 0.46
N GLU A 22 14.98 21.29 -0.41
CA GLU A 22 14.44 20.63 -1.60
C GLU A 22 15.54 20.25 -2.60
N ARG A 23 16.53 21.13 -2.83
CA ARG A 23 17.69 20.82 -3.69
C ARG A 23 18.53 19.69 -3.12
N GLU A 24 18.90 19.77 -1.84
CA GLU A 24 19.66 18.71 -1.16
C GLU A 24 18.94 17.36 -1.25
N THR A 25 17.62 17.37 -1.02
CA THR A 25 16.77 16.18 -1.15
C THR A 25 16.80 15.64 -2.58
N ALA A 26 16.62 16.50 -3.58
CA ALA A 26 16.65 16.12 -5.00
C ALA A 26 18.01 15.57 -5.44
N GLU A 27 19.12 16.14 -4.97
CA GLU A 27 20.47 15.65 -5.23
C GLU A 27 20.69 14.25 -4.63
N PHE A 28 20.26 14.04 -3.38
CA PHE A 28 20.32 12.73 -2.74
C PHE A 28 19.49 11.68 -3.50
N GLU A 29 18.26 12.01 -3.89
CA GLU A 29 17.41 11.13 -4.69
C GLU A 29 18.02 10.82 -6.05
N ALA A 30 18.62 11.82 -6.72
CA ALA A 30 19.31 11.64 -7.99
C ALA A 30 20.52 10.71 -7.85
N GLN A 31 21.34 10.87 -6.80
CA GLN A 31 22.45 9.97 -6.52
C GLN A 31 21.96 8.53 -6.32
N ARG A 32 20.91 8.34 -5.51
CA ARG A 32 20.32 7.02 -5.25
C ARG A 32 19.76 6.38 -6.53
N ALA A 33 19.14 7.18 -7.40
CA ALA A 33 18.65 6.73 -8.70
C ALA A 33 19.81 6.29 -9.62
N ALA A 34 20.93 7.04 -9.63
CA ALA A 34 22.12 6.70 -10.40
C ALA A 34 22.79 5.42 -9.90
N GLU A 35 22.94 5.26 -8.58
CA GLU A 35 23.43 4.02 -7.95
C GLU A 35 22.56 2.82 -8.34
N ARG A 36 21.24 2.99 -8.33
CA ARG A 36 20.30 1.94 -8.74
C ARG A 36 20.47 1.56 -10.21
N GLU A 37 20.60 2.53 -11.10
CA GLU A 37 20.79 2.25 -12.52
C GLU A 37 22.15 1.58 -12.78
N ALA A 38 23.21 1.98 -12.06
CA ALA A 38 24.50 1.32 -12.09
C ALA A 38 24.41 -0.15 -11.62
N TYR A 39 23.72 -0.40 -10.50
CA TYR A 39 23.46 -1.76 -10.00
C TYR A 39 22.66 -2.61 -11.00
N ILE A 40 21.61 -2.03 -11.61
CA ILE A 40 20.86 -2.73 -12.65
C ILE A 40 21.77 -3.04 -13.83
N SER A 41 22.58 -2.08 -14.28
CA SER A 41 23.51 -2.28 -15.39
C SER A 41 24.53 -3.39 -15.11
N SER A 42 25.01 -3.52 -13.87
CA SER A 42 25.98 -4.54 -13.46
C SER A 42 25.41 -5.97 -13.40
N LEU A 43 24.09 -6.16 -13.49
CA LEU A 43 23.50 -7.49 -13.46
C LEU A 43 23.92 -8.32 -14.70
N PRO A 44 24.19 -9.62 -14.52
CA PRO A 44 24.93 -10.44 -15.48
C PRO A 44 24.20 -10.65 -16.81
N THR A 45 22.87 -10.70 -16.81
CA THR A 45 22.10 -10.98 -18.03
C THR A 45 21.03 -9.92 -18.29
N LYS A 46 20.71 -9.71 -19.59
CA LYS A 46 19.61 -8.84 -20.02
C LYS A 46 18.29 -9.21 -19.33
N HIS A 47 18.05 -10.50 -19.10
CA HIS A 47 16.83 -10.99 -18.46
C HIS A 47 16.72 -10.52 -16.99
N HIS A 48 17.80 -10.59 -16.21
CA HIS A 48 17.81 -10.09 -14.82
C HIS A 48 17.50 -8.59 -14.77
N ARG A 49 18.15 -7.78 -15.63
CA ARG A 49 17.90 -6.34 -15.72
C ARG A 49 16.45 -6.02 -16.04
N HIS A 50 15.91 -6.72 -17.02
CA HIS A 50 14.55 -6.56 -17.48
C HIS A 50 13.52 -6.94 -16.41
N ASN A 51 13.75 -8.05 -15.71
CA ASN A 51 12.87 -8.49 -14.64
C ASN A 51 12.91 -7.52 -13.45
N LEU A 52 14.10 -7.04 -13.07
CA LEU A 52 14.23 -6.10 -11.96
C LEU A 52 13.52 -4.77 -12.27
N ARG A 53 13.69 -4.22 -13.47
CA ARG A 53 12.99 -2.98 -13.89
C ARG A 53 11.48 -3.13 -13.93
N ARG A 54 10.96 -4.33 -14.18
CA ARG A 54 9.51 -4.59 -14.27
C ARG A 54 8.92 -5.25 -13.03
N ARG A 55 9.70 -5.49 -11.98
CA ARG A 55 9.28 -6.21 -10.77
C ARG A 55 8.00 -5.60 -10.18
N VAL A 56 8.03 -4.29 -9.93
CA VAL A 56 6.91 -3.52 -9.35
C VAL A 56 5.67 -3.64 -10.24
N LYS A 57 5.80 -3.31 -11.53
CA LYS A 57 4.68 -3.36 -12.47
C LYS A 57 4.09 -4.76 -12.61
N LYS A 58 4.94 -5.79 -12.67
CA LYS A 58 4.52 -7.18 -12.74
C LYS A 58 3.72 -7.58 -11.48
N ASN A 59 4.21 -7.24 -10.29
CA ASN A 59 3.52 -7.52 -9.03
C ASN A 59 2.16 -6.83 -8.97
N PHE A 60 2.08 -5.57 -9.41
CA PHE A 60 0.83 -4.82 -9.52
C PHE A 60 -0.15 -5.48 -10.50
N ASP A 61 0.28 -5.81 -11.71
CA ASP A 61 -0.57 -6.44 -12.74
C ASP A 61 -1.09 -7.81 -12.26
N GLU A 62 -0.25 -8.60 -11.60
CA GLU A 62 -0.65 -9.89 -11.01
C GLU A 62 -1.66 -9.73 -9.88
N ALA A 63 -1.52 -8.70 -9.03
CA ALA A 63 -2.47 -8.41 -7.96
C ALA A 63 -3.81 -7.91 -8.52
N MET A 64 -3.79 -7.03 -9.52
CA MET A 64 -4.98 -6.58 -10.24
C MET A 64 -5.74 -7.76 -10.86
N ARG A 65 -5.03 -8.69 -11.51
CA ARG A 65 -5.64 -9.89 -12.07
C ARG A 65 -6.31 -10.75 -11.00
N ARG A 66 -5.62 -11.00 -9.87
CA ARG A 66 -6.19 -11.76 -8.74
C ARG A 66 -7.42 -11.07 -8.15
N ALA A 67 -7.37 -9.75 -7.98
CA ALA A 67 -8.49 -8.97 -7.45
C ALA A 67 -9.70 -8.96 -8.41
N ARG A 68 -9.48 -8.91 -9.74
CA ARG A 68 -10.55 -9.05 -10.74
C ARG A 68 -11.22 -10.41 -10.64
N ASN A 69 -10.45 -11.48 -10.48
CA ASN A 69 -10.99 -12.83 -10.32
C ASN A 69 -11.81 -12.98 -9.03
N ALA A 70 -11.53 -12.16 -8.01
CA ALA A 70 -12.28 -12.09 -6.76
C ALA A 70 -13.40 -11.03 -6.79
N GLU A 71 -13.70 -10.46 -7.97
CA GLU A 71 -14.71 -9.40 -8.16
C GLU A 71 -14.50 -8.15 -7.29
N ALA A 72 -13.27 -7.95 -6.79
CA ALA A 72 -12.94 -6.88 -5.86
C ALA A 72 -12.43 -5.61 -6.53
N VAL A 73 -12.28 -5.59 -7.86
CA VAL A 73 -11.88 -4.40 -8.63
C VAL A 73 -13.14 -3.66 -9.08
N PRO A 74 -13.43 -2.47 -8.54
CA PRO A 74 -14.64 -1.75 -8.91
C PRO A 74 -14.57 -1.23 -10.36
N PRO A 75 -15.70 -1.18 -11.09
CA PRO A 75 -15.74 -0.70 -12.46
C PRO A 75 -15.47 0.81 -12.59
N TRP A 76 -15.66 1.57 -11.52
CA TRP A 76 -15.46 3.02 -11.48
C TRP A 76 -13.99 3.43 -11.23
N LEU A 77 -13.06 2.47 -11.12
CA LEU A 77 -11.65 2.75 -10.85
C LEU A 77 -11.00 3.48 -12.04
N THR A 78 -10.52 4.71 -11.81
CA THR A 78 -9.89 5.54 -12.83
C THR A 78 -8.43 5.15 -13.07
N ASP A 79 -7.81 5.70 -14.12
CA ASP A 79 -6.37 5.52 -14.33
C ASP A 79 -5.51 6.26 -13.30
N ALA A 80 -6.02 7.37 -12.76
CA ALA A 80 -5.38 8.06 -11.64
C ALA A 80 -5.37 7.18 -10.38
N ASP A 81 -6.47 6.48 -10.09
CA ASP A 81 -6.53 5.54 -8.98
C ASP A 81 -5.54 4.38 -9.16
N LYS A 82 -5.46 3.82 -10.37
CA LYS A 82 -4.49 2.76 -10.68
C LYS A 82 -3.05 3.25 -10.55
N ALA A 83 -2.77 4.51 -10.92
CA ALA A 83 -1.46 5.12 -10.73
C ALA A 83 -1.12 5.29 -9.24
N ALA A 84 -2.09 5.74 -8.43
CA ALA A 84 -1.93 5.82 -6.97
C ALA A 84 -1.70 4.44 -6.35
N MET A 85 -2.41 3.40 -6.81
CA MET A 85 -2.15 2.03 -6.38
C MET A 85 -0.75 1.57 -6.77
N LEU A 86 -0.31 1.81 -8.01
CA LEU A 86 1.04 1.46 -8.46
C LEU A 86 2.11 2.17 -7.62
N ALA A 87 1.87 3.42 -7.20
CA ALA A 87 2.77 4.14 -6.30
C ALA A 87 2.96 3.42 -4.96
N ILE A 88 1.92 2.77 -4.41
CA ILE A 88 2.03 1.96 -3.18
C ILE A 88 2.89 0.71 -3.40
N TYR A 89 2.84 0.09 -4.59
CA TYR A 89 3.76 -1.01 -4.93
C TYR A 89 5.19 -0.52 -5.09
N GLN A 90 5.38 0.70 -5.60
CA GLN A 90 6.70 1.32 -5.67
C GLN A 90 7.25 1.63 -4.27
N GLU A 91 6.40 2.16 -3.38
CA GLU A 91 6.73 2.40 -1.98
C GLU A 91 7.17 1.11 -1.28
N ALA A 92 6.48 -0.02 -1.48
CA ALA A 92 6.91 -1.31 -0.94
C ALA A 92 8.31 -1.71 -1.43
N ASP A 93 8.59 -1.54 -2.73
CA ASP A 93 9.92 -1.81 -3.31
C ASP A 93 10.99 -0.89 -2.70
N ASP A 94 10.65 0.38 -2.47
CA ASP A 94 11.54 1.39 -1.91
C ASP A 94 11.84 1.11 -0.43
N LEU A 95 10.82 0.77 0.37
CA LEU A 95 10.96 0.37 1.77
C LEU A 95 11.81 -0.89 1.91
N GLU A 96 11.65 -1.88 1.03
CA GLU A 96 12.50 -3.07 1.03
C GLU A 96 13.98 -2.72 0.82
N ARG A 97 14.26 -1.79 -0.10
CA ARG A 97 15.64 -1.35 -0.37
C ARG A 97 16.21 -0.50 0.76
N LEU A 98 15.38 0.33 1.40
CA LEU A 98 15.80 1.23 2.47
C LEU A 98 16.08 0.45 3.77
N THR A 99 15.19 -0.47 4.11
CA THR A 99 15.23 -1.20 5.38
C THR A 99 15.99 -2.52 5.30
N GLY A 100 16.20 -3.06 4.09
CA GLY A 100 16.72 -4.42 3.88
C GLY A 100 15.73 -5.53 4.26
N VAL A 101 14.51 -5.18 4.66
CA VAL A 101 13.46 -6.12 5.05
C VAL A 101 12.48 -6.27 3.89
N PRO A 102 12.10 -7.49 3.46
CA PRO A 102 11.13 -7.64 2.38
C PRO A 102 9.77 -7.00 2.73
N HIS A 103 9.23 -6.23 1.80
CA HIS A 103 7.93 -5.56 1.94
C HIS A 103 6.95 -6.07 0.88
N GLU A 104 5.68 -6.15 1.24
CA GLU A 104 4.59 -6.55 0.36
C GLU A 104 3.46 -5.51 0.43
N VAL A 105 2.67 -5.41 -0.63
CA VAL A 105 1.42 -4.63 -0.61
C VAL A 105 0.31 -5.47 -0.01
N ASP A 106 -0.36 -4.89 0.95
CA ASP A 106 -1.38 -5.50 1.77
C ASP A 106 -2.71 -4.74 1.68
N HIS A 107 -3.83 -5.45 1.87
CA HIS A 107 -5.14 -4.86 2.00
C HIS A 107 -5.40 -4.43 3.46
N ILE A 108 -5.87 -3.22 3.69
CA ILE A 108 -6.26 -2.76 5.04
C ILE A 108 -7.47 -3.58 5.51
N VAL A 109 -8.47 -3.69 4.62
CA VAL A 109 -9.61 -4.60 4.72
C VAL A 109 -9.45 -5.71 3.68
N GLN A 110 -9.36 -6.95 4.15
CA GLN A 110 -9.13 -8.12 3.30
C GLN A 110 -10.17 -8.26 2.19
N LEU A 111 -9.72 -8.64 0.99
CA LEU A 111 -10.61 -8.96 -0.13
C LEU A 111 -11.61 -10.07 0.24
N VAL A 112 -11.16 -11.04 1.04
CA VAL A 112 -11.99 -12.10 1.62
C VAL A 112 -11.63 -12.18 3.10
N GLY A 113 -12.38 -11.50 3.95
CA GLY A 113 -12.18 -11.56 5.40
C GLY A 113 -13.08 -12.61 6.04
N LYS A 114 -12.50 -13.50 6.84
CA LYS A 114 -13.17 -14.61 7.50
C LYS A 114 -13.26 -14.44 9.02
N ASN A 115 -14.36 -14.88 9.61
CA ASN A 115 -14.48 -15.01 11.07
C ASN A 115 -13.78 -16.29 11.56
N LYS A 116 -13.77 -16.51 12.89
CA LYS A 116 -13.16 -17.70 13.51
C LYS A 116 -13.77 -19.04 13.06
N ALA A 117 -15.03 -19.04 12.64
CA ALA A 117 -15.72 -20.21 12.11
C ALA A 117 -15.34 -20.51 10.64
N GLY A 118 -14.59 -19.61 9.98
CA GLY A 118 -14.17 -19.74 8.59
C GLY A 118 -15.16 -19.18 7.56
N ASP A 119 -16.28 -18.62 8.02
CA ASP A 119 -17.26 -17.96 7.16
C ASP A 119 -16.70 -16.62 6.67
N GLN A 120 -16.92 -16.30 5.40
CA GLN A 120 -16.64 -14.97 4.89
C GLN A 120 -17.64 -13.98 5.49
N VAL A 121 -17.11 -12.97 6.18
CA VAL A 121 -17.89 -11.92 6.85
C VAL A 121 -17.68 -10.53 6.26
N ILE A 122 -16.60 -10.35 5.49
CA ILE A 122 -16.32 -9.07 4.82
C ILE A 122 -15.67 -9.30 3.45
N SER A 123 -15.94 -8.37 2.52
CA SER A 123 -15.32 -8.30 1.20
C SER A 123 -14.75 -6.89 0.98
N GLY A 124 -13.43 -6.77 1.00
CA GLY A 124 -12.72 -5.52 0.73
C GLY A 124 -12.55 -5.25 -0.76
N LEU A 125 -12.30 -4.00 -1.12
CA LEU A 125 -12.07 -3.58 -2.51
C LEU A 125 -10.58 -3.42 -2.80
N HIS A 126 -10.17 -3.67 -4.05
CA HIS A 126 -8.80 -3.46 -4.51
C HIS A 126 -8.65 -2.04 -5.07
N VAL A 127 -8.51 -1.07 -4.16
CA VAL A 127 -8.55 0.39 -4.38
C VAL A 127 -7.43 1.07 -3.60
N PRO A 128 -6.95 2.27 -3.99
CA PRO A 128 -5.73 2.87 -3.40
C PRO A 128 -5.84 3.07 -1.89
N TRP A 129 -6.97 3.57 -1.38
CA TRP A 129 -7.18 3.78 0.05
C TRP A 129 -7.38 2.50 0.87
N ASN A 130 -7.48 1.33 0.22
CA ASN A 130 -7.51 0.03 0.90
C ASN A 130 -6.17 -0.72 0.78
N LEU A 131 -5.13 -0.11 0.20
CA LEU A 131 -3.80 -0.71 0.07
C LEU A 131 -2.79 -0.02 0.99
N ARG A 132 -1.81 -0.78 1.46
CA ARG A 132 -0.65 -0.27 2.21
C ARG A 132 0.58 -1.11 1.97
N ALA A 133 1.77 -0.51 2.02
CA ALA A 133 3.03 -1.24 2.03
C ALA A 133 3.38 -1.65 3.48
N ILE A 134 3.62 -2.94 3.71
CA ILE A 134 4.01 -3.44 5.04
C ILE A 134 5.11 -4.51 4.94
N PRO A 135 5.89 -4.74 6.01
CA PRO A 135 6.83 -5.86 6.05
C PRO A 135 6.13 -7.20 5.78
N TRP A 136 6.74 -8.06 4.97
CA TRP A 136 6.15 -9.34 4.54
C TRP A 136 5.70 -10.20 5.74
N LYS A 137 6.49 -10.19 6.83
CA LYS A 137 6.19 -10.96 8.04
C LYS A 137 4.86 -10.53 8.67
N MET A 138 4.58 -9.23 8.71
CA MET A 138 3.32 -8.70 9.21
C MET A 138 2.14 -9.12 8.32
N ASN A 139 2.33 -9.06 7.00
CA ASN A 139 1.33 -9.51 6.03
C ASN A 139 0.97 -10.99 6.24
N ARG A 140 1.99 -11.86 6.32
CA ARG A 140 1.80 -13.31 6.50
C ARG A 140 1.20 -13.69 7.84
N MET A 141 1.48 -12.95 8.91
CA MET A 141 0.91 -13.22 10.23
C MET A 141 -0.59 -12.93 10.31
N ARG A 142 -1.11 -11.96 9.55
CA ARG A 142 -2.52 -11.59 9.63
C ARG A 142 -3.43 -12.62 8.95
N GLY A 143 -3.01 -13.18 7.81
CA GLY A 143 -3.84 -14.08 7.02
C GLY A 143 -5.18 -13.45 6.62
N ASP A 144 -6.22 -14.28 6.48
CA ASP A 144 -7.56 -13.82 6.04
C ASP A 144 -8.48 -13.45 7.22
N TRP A 145 -7.96 -13.39 8.45
CA TRP A 145 -8.79 -13.24 9.65
C TRP A 145 -9.25 -11.80 9.86
N PHE A 146 -10.55 -11.63 10.10
CA PHE A 146 -11.16 -10.34 10.45
C PHE A 146 -11.54 -10.32 11.94
N TYR A 147 -10.76 -9.59 12.75
CA TYR A 147 -10.81 -9.65 14.21
C TYR A 147 -12.08 -9.04 14.86
N ILE A 148 -12.87 -8.25 14.12
CA ILE A 148 -14.05 -7.53 14.64
C ILE A 148 -15.35 -8.36 14.51
N ALA A 149 -15.30 -9.58 14.00
CA ALA A 149 -16.50 -10.40 13.89
C ALA A 149 -16.79 -11.18 15.19
N ALA A 150 -17.46 -10.50 16.13
CA ALA A 150 -18.42 -11.14 17.04
C ALA A 150 -19.80 -11.31 16.36
N CYS A 151 -19.89 -11.12 15.03
CA CYS A 151 -21.06 -11.52 14.25
C CYS A 151 -21.06 -13.04 14.12
N GLU A 152 -21.56 -13.72 15.15
CA GLU A 152 -22.16 -15.03 14.95
C GLU A 152 -23.28 -14.88 13.93
N ARG A 153 -23.38 -15.79 12.95
CA ARG A 153 -24.55 -15.83 12.07
C ARG A 153 -25.76 -16.11 12.96
N VAL A 154 -26.57 -15.10 13.23
CA VAL A 154 -27.93 -15.32 13.74
C VAL A 154 -28.66 -16.04 12.61
N ASP A 155 -29.13 -17.26 12.87
CA ASP A 155 -29.96 -17.97 11.91
C ASP A 155 -31.25 -17.17 11.73
N PRO A 156 -31.59 -16.70 10.52
CA PRO A 156 -32.84 -15.96 10.31
C PRO A 156 -34.09 -16.80 10.62
N ASN A 157 -33.94 -18.11 10.84
CA ASN A 157 -34.99 -19.02 11.28
C ASN A 157 -34.81 -19.57 12.70
N SER A 158 -33.82 -19.11 13.48
CA SER A 158 -33.80 -19.45 14.91
C SER A 158 -34.89 -18.68 15.63
N ASP A 159 -35.79 -19.38 16.30
CA ASP A 159 -36.95 -18.84 17.05
C ASP A 159 -36.56 -17.95 18.27
N ASP A 160 -35.29 -17.59 18.42
CA ASP A 160 -34.72 -16.95 19.61
C ASP A 160 -35.07 -15.44 19.74
N GLU A 161 -35.80 -14.83 18.80
CA GLU A 161 -36.19 -13.40 18.85
C GLU A 161 -37.69 -13.10 19.00
N ILE A 162 -38.55 -14.07 19.38
CA ILE A 162 -39.98 -13.76 19.63
C ILE A 162 -40.31 -13.51 21.12
N LEU A 163 -39.40 -13.76 22.07
CA LEU A 163 -39.72 -13.66 23.51
C LEU A 163 -39.17 -12.42 24.26
N ALA A 164 -38.72 -11.38 23.55
CA ALA A 164 -38.24 -10.13 24.19
C ALA A 164 -39.18 -8.92 24.02
N ALA A 165 -40.43 -9.14 23.60
CA ALA A 165 -41.42 -8.08 23.43
C ALA A 165 -42.83 -8.48 23.93
N PHE A 166 -42.94 -9.00 25.16
CA PHE A 166 -44.17 -8.99 25.96
C PHE A 166 -43.86 -8.92 27.46
#